data_AF-A0A7S2L4K3-F1
#
_entry.id   AF-A0A7S2L4K3-F1
#
_cell.length_a   1.000
_cell.length_b   1.000
_cell.length_c   1.000
_cell.angle_alpha   90.00
_cell.angle_beta   90.00
_cell.angle_gamma   90.00
#
_symmetry.space_group_name_H-M   'P 1'
#
loop_
_entity.id
_entity.type
_entity.pdbx_description
1 polymer ?
#
loop_
_entity_poly.entity_id
_entity_poly.type
_entity_poly.pdbx_seq_one_letter_code
_entity_poly.pdbx_strand_id
1 'polypeptide(L)'
;MLLYMEKGSSIDWCSDVEEDDNIIGSMLIQLPSIFSGGKISVFDGDEEVDEEDEANFITSFNMGGPNNEAEFACHFVCHYSDCQYEIEEITSGSRVLLRYSLCYSSNDVASPTANLLHKSVIPLKTSLSLLPRTDRMILVPLKKHYSPSDLTLNGIDALAADHRSIAESIKWAGGDNWTVLILSAHNTYTTRSERDENGQCKISLVTPHNEGGRKVDLKWMQKIIDFNPMEGEDDKKKGRMLLSTSNRLVDNWGKRKSRKTKAIHNGYDSDSHYGYGYDHHTSYEYISTYRATFLLAYDADSVYELKCVEMSKSSISGRIIRNDGVIAAAADVVKKQDYSLLGRLIDVVESKEELRFGSSTCRDLLEMVISTGNKCDGTTSLANRIIGALSTSTEPDSVLWNTIVSAVKKFGWRDLRANASSLLLDESRKKENDYGSSRKSRISLGVFLNRIDFCLTLTSADANVRR
;
A
#
# COMPACT_ATOMS: atom_id res chain seq x y z
N MET A 1 37.27 26.53 6.05
CA MET A 1 38.61 26.49 5.42
C MET A 1 38.50 26.83 3.94
N LEU A 2 39.40 27.65 3.38
CA LEU A 2 39.47 27.90 1.93
C LEU A 2 40.62 27.07 1.35
N LEU A 3 40.36 26.26 0.33
CA LEU A 3 41.35 25.48 -0.39
C LEU A 3 41.52 26.05 -1.80
N TYR A 4 42.77 26.22 -2.21
CA TYR A 4 43.16 26.56 -3.57
C TYR A 4 43.91 25.37 -4.15
N MET A 5 43.43 24.83 -5.26
CA MET A 5 43.99 23.66 -5.95
C MET A 5 44.39 24.06 -7.37
N GLU A 6 45.59 23.69 -7.78
CA GLU A 6 46.09 23.92 -9.15
C GLU A 6 46.29 22.59 -9.88
N LYS A 7 46.66 22.66 -11.17
CA LYS A 7 46.97 21.48 -11.96
C LYS A 7 47.97 20.55 -11.23
N GLY A 8 47.64 19.27 -11.14
CA GLY A 8 48.39 18.24 -10.42
C GLY A 8 47.99 18.09 -8.95
N SER A 9 47.13 18.96 -8.42
CA SER A 9 46.60 18.82 -7.06
C SER A 9 45.52 17.74 -7.00
N SER A 10 45.54 16.92 -5.96
CA SER A 10 44.51 15.93 -5.60
C SER A 10 44.36 15.87 -4.08
N ILE A 11 43.32 15.18 -3.62
CA ILE A 11 43.16 14.74 -2.23
C ILE A 11 42.90 13.24 -2.30
N ASP A 12 43.82 12.44 -1.76
CA ASP A 12 43.61 11.00 -1.63
C ASP A 12 42.52 10.71 -0.58
N TRP A 13 41.96 9.51 -0.59
CA TRP A 13 40.94 9.08 0.37
C TRP A 13 41.29 9.46 1.80
N CYS A 14 40.46 10.31 2.40
CA CYS A 14 40.59 10.74 3.79
C CYS A 14 39.21 10.84 4.45
N SER A 15 39.18 10.96 5.78
CA SER A 15 37.96 11.11 6.58
C SER A 15 38.07 12.29 7.54
N ASP A 16 36.93 12.84 7.92
CA ASP A 16 36.84 13.99 8.84
C ASP A 16 36.69 13.57 10.31
N VAL A 17 36.74 12.26 10.60
CA VAL A 17 36.47 11.67 11.92
C VAL A 17 37.43 12.19 13.00
N GLU A 18 38.64 12.58 12.63
CA GLU A 18 39.68 13.00 13.58
C GLU A 18 39.61 14.48 14.00
N GLU A 19 38.74 15.31 13.40
CA GLU A 19 38.81 16.78 13.56
C GLU A 19 38.07 17.33 14.80
N ASP A 20 36.90 16.77 15.19
CA ASP A 20 36.13 17.13 16.40
C ASP A 20 34.90 16.20 16.55
N ASP A 21 34.64 15.67 17.76
CA ASP A 21 33.48 14.82 18.06
C ASP A 21 32.12 15.50 17.76
N ASN A 22 32.10 16.83 17.69
CA ASN A 22 30.89 17.60 17.41
C ASN A 22 30.63 17.80 15.90
N ILE A 23 31.55 17.44 15.01
CA ILE A 23 31.36 17.58 13.57
C ILE A 23 30.62 16.36 13.04
N ILE A 24 29.47 16.60 12.40
CA ILE A 24 28.63 15.56 11.81
C ILE A 24 28.76 15.46 10.30
N GLY A 25 29.48 16.40 9.69
CA GLY A 25 29.70 16.39 8.27
C GLY A 25 30.42 17.63 7.77
N SER A 26 30.74 17.60 6.49
CA SER A 26 31.39 18.70 5.78
C SER A 26 30.58 19.11 4.57
N MET A 27 30.60 20.40 4.27
CA MET A 27 30.08 20.99 3.04
C MET A 27 31.24 21.60 2.25
N LEU A 28 31.47 21.10 1.05
CA LEU A 28 32.46 21.61 0.10
C LEU A 28 31.74 22.43 -0.96
N ILE A 29 31.99 23.74 -1.00
CA ILE A 29 31.46 24.65 -2.01
C ILE A 29 32.57 24.97 -3.01
N GLN A 30 32.41 24.55 -4.26
CA GLN A 30 33.23 25.05 -5.37
C GLN A 30 32.80 26.49 -5.67
N LEU A 31 33.78 27.40 -5.64
CA LEU A 31 33.60 28.79 -6.04
C LEU A 31 33.91 28.94 -7.54
N PRO A 32 33.34 29.94 -8.23
CA PRO A 32 33.55 30.16 -9.66
C PRO A 32 35.03 30.06 -10.05
N SER A 33 35.38 29.07 -10.89
CA SER A 33 36.74 28.64 -11.18
C SER A 33 36.84 28.00 -12.56
N ILE A 34 37.97 28.15 -13.24
CA ILE A 34 38.24 27.48 -14.53
C ILE A 34 39.19 26.32 -14.28
N PHE A 35 38.70 25.08 -14.38
CA PHE A 35 39.50 23.87 -14.17
C PHE A 35 38.94 22.66 -14.95
N SER A 36 39.73 21.59 -15.03
CA SER A 36 39.29 20.26 -15.49
C SER A 36 39.84 19.17 -14.57
N GLY A 37 39.21 18.00 -14.52
CA GLY A 37 39.51 16.96 -13.51
C GLY A 37 38.88 17.30 -12.16
N GLY A 38 39.43 16.77 -11.07
CA GLY A 38 38.95 17.14 -9.72
C GLY A 38 37.57 16.58 -9.36
N LYS A 39 37.17 15.43 -9.91
CA LYS A 39 35.94 14.77 -9.50
C LYS A 39 36.00 14.49 -8.00
N ILE A 40 34.93 14.77 -7.27
CA ILE A 40 34.84 14.43 -5.84
C ILE A 40 34.15 13.08 -5.75
N SER A 41 34.75 12.11 -5.10
CA SER A 41 34.10 10.83 -4.77
C SER A 41 33.91 10.75 -3.26
N VAL A 42 32.74 10.30 -2.83
CA VAL A 42 32.40 10.07 -1.42
C VAL A 42 32.04 8.61 -1.25
N PHE A 43 32.69 7.95 -0.31
CA PHE A 43 32.40 6.58 0.11
C PHE A 43 31.66 6.61 1.45
N ASP A 44 30.48 6.01 1.47
CA ASP A 44 29.60 5.98 2.65
C ASP A 44 29.30 4.54 3.14
N GLY A 45 30.10 3.56 2.72
CA GLY A 45 30.01 2.16 3.15
C GLY A 45 30.62 1.90 4.53
N ASP A 46 30.33 0.73 5.09
CA ASP A 46 30.97 0.25 6.33
C ASP A 46 32.36 -0.34 6.01
N GLU A 47 33.29 -0.35 6.96
CA GLU A 47 34.65 -0.90 6.77
C GLU A 47 34.64 -2.41 6.48
N GLU A 48 33.53 -3.08 6.78
CA GLU A 48 33.32 -4.52 6.56
C GLU A 48 32.69 -4.86 5.19
N VAL A 49 32.53 -3.90 4.28
CA VAL A 49 32.00 -4.16 2.93
C VAL A 49 33.04 -4.90 2.09
N ASP A 50 32.63 -5.97 1.39
CA ASP A 50 33.51 -6.70 0.47
C ASP A 50 33.99 -5.78 -0.67
N GLU A 51 35.27 -5.89 -1.08
CA GLU A 51 35.89 -5.05 -2.13
C GLU A 51 35.08 -5.06 -3.45
N GLU A 52 34.36 -6.15 -3.75
CA GLU A 52 33.51 -6.27 -4.94
C GLU A 52 32.26 -5.37 -4.90
N ASP A 53 31.81 -4.99 -3.69
CA ASP A 53 30.61 -4.19 -3.47
C ASP A 53 30.90 -2.72 -3.16
N GLU A 54 32.16 -2.34 -2.89
CA GLU A 54 32.56 -0.94 -2.57
C GLU A 54 32.08 0.07 -3.61
N ALA A 55 32.10 -0.30 -4.89
CA ALA A 55 31.67 0.56 -5.99
C ALA A 55 30.20 1.01 -5.86
N ASN A 56 29.36 0.26 -5.14
CA ASN A 56 27.96 0.61 -4.89
C ASN A 56 27.80 1.72 -3.83
N PHE A 57 28.84 1.97 -3.04
CA PHE A 57 28.87 2.97 -1.95
C PHE A 57 29.66 4.23 -2.35
N ILE A 58 30.28 4.24 -3.52
CA ILE A 58 31.00 5.41 -4.04
C ILE A 58 30.04 6.25 -4.88
N THR A 59 29.72 7.45 -4.39
CA THR A 59 29.02 8.46 -5.18
C THR A 59 30.00 9.51 -5.65
N SER A 60 30.10 9.71 -6.98
CA SER A 60 30.96 10.74 -7.53
C SER A 60 30.20 11.95 -8.06
N PHE A 61 30.77 13.13 -7.82
CA PHE A 61 30.20 14.42 -8.17
C PHE A 61 31.17 15.18 -9.07
N ASN A 62 30.67 15.58 -10.24
CA ASN A 62 31.38 16.52 -11.11
C ASN A 62 30.91 17.94 -10.80
N MET A 63 31.77 18.69 -10.09
CA MET A 63 31.50 20.03 -9.58
C MET A 63 31.66 21.14 -10.63
N GLY A 64 31.58 20.80 -11.93
CA GLY A 64 31.36 21.72 -13.04
C GLY A 64 30.03 21.52 -13.77
N GLY A 65 29.20 20.57 -13.32
CA GLY A 65 27.93 20.24 -13.96
C GLY A 65 28.09 19.63 -15.37
N PRO A 66 27.00 19.15 -15.99
CA PRO A 66 27.03 18.53 -17.31
C PRO A 66 27.44 19.50 -18.45
N ASN A 67 27.38 20.82 -18.19
CA ASN A 67 27.68 21.87 -19.17
C ASN A 67 28.99 22.65 -18.86
N ASN A 68 29.76 22.25 -17.85
CA ASN A 68 30.99 22.92 -17.43
C ASN A 68 30.78 24.39 -16.98
N GLU A 69 29.72 24.63 -16.21
CA GLU A 69 29.32 25.97 -15.69
C GLU A 69 30.14 26.41 -14.45
N ALA A 70 31.14 25.63 -14.05
CA ALA A 70 32.02 25.93 -12.92
C ALA A 70 32.68 27.32 -12.98
N GLU A 71 32.87 27.89 -14.17
CA GLU A 71 33.42 29.25 -14.32
C GLU A 71 32.46 30.33 -13.79
N PHE A 72 31.15 30.07 -13.78
CA PHE A 72 30.12 31.09 -13.55
C PHE A 72 29.18 30.76 -12.39
N ALA A 73 29.21 29.54 -11.87
CA ALA A 73 28.32 29.08 -10.81
C ALA A 73 29.09 28.44 -9.65
N CYS A 74 28.46 28.47 -8.48
CA CYS A 74 28.89 27.67 -7.35
C CYS A 74 28.19 26.31 -7.38
N HIS A 75 28.93 25.25 -7.14
CA HIS A 75 28.41 23.93 -6.87
C HIS A 75 28.78 23.52 -5.45
N PHE A 76 27.97 22.69 -4.80
CA PHE A 76 28.27 22.20 -3.46
C PHE A 76 28.02 20.70 -3.36
N VAL A 77 28.81 20.04 -2.51
CA VAL A 77 28.60 18.66 -2.07
C VAL A 77 28.70 18.63 -0.55
N CYS A 78 27.88 17.80 0.07
CA CYS A 78 27.92 17.56 1.51
C CYS A 78 28.09 16.07 1.76
N HIS A 79 28.83 15.71 2.81
CA HIS A 79 28.96 14.34 3.29
C HIS A 79 29.00 14.31 4.81
N TYR A 80 28.65 13.17 5.39
CA TYR A 80 28.79 12.97 6.84
C TYR A 80 30.26 12.82 7.22
N SER A 81 30.58 13.05 8.50
CA SER A 81 31.95 12.97 9.01
C SER A 81 32.50 11.54 9.02
N ASP A 82 31.63 10.53 9.11
CA ASP A 82 31.96 9.11 9.00
C ASP A 82 32.08 8.62 7.55
N CYS A 83 31.89 9.47 6.54
CA CYS A 83 32.21 9.15 5.15
C CYS A 83 33.69 9.42 4.85
N GLN A 84 34.25 8.63 3.94
CA GLN A 84 35.54 8.95 3.32
C GLN A 84 35.28 9.75 2.04
N TYR A 85 36.24 10.60 1.64
CA TYR A 85 36.18 11.30 0.37
C TYR A 85 37.55 11.43 -0.28
N GLU A 86 37.56 11.56 -1.59
CA GLU A 86 38.73 11.90 -2.40
C GLU A 86 38.37 13.03 -3.38
N ILE A 87 39.39 13.74 -3.83
CA ILE A 87 39.32 14.68 -4.95
C ILE A 87 40.36 14.24 -5.98
N GLU A 88 39.91 13.74 -7.13
CA GLU A 88 40.77 13.34 -8.24
C GLU A 88 41.71 14.48 -8.68
N GLU A 89 42.75 14.15 -9.44
CA GLU A 89 43.72 15.14 -9.92
C GLU A 89 43.06 16.24 -10.77
N ILE A 90 43.43 17.50 -10.50
CA ILE A 90 43.13 18.63 -11.39
C ILE A 90 44.04 18.54 -12.62
N THR A 91 43.47 18.30 -13.79
CA THR A 91 44.23 18.10 -15.03
C THR A 91 44.58 19.41 -15.75
N SER A 92 43.82 20.48 -15.51
CA SER A 92 44.12 21.83 -15.99
C SER A 92 43.43 22.92 -15.16
N GLY A 93 43.93 24.15 -15.26
CA GLY A 93 43.36 25.32 -14.59
C GLY A 93 43.60 25.34 -13.07
N SER A 94 42.70 26.03 -12.36
CA SER A 94 42.75 26.20 -10.91
C SER A 94 41.34 26.14 -10.33
N ARG A 95 41.18 25.48 -9.20
CA ARG A 95 39.91 25.30 -8.50
C ARG A 95 39.99 25.88 -7.10
N VAL A 96 38.96 26.64 -6.72
CA VAL A 96 38.81 27.18 -5.36
C VAL A 96 37.64 26.50 -4.67
N LEU A 97 37.88 25.95 -3.48
CA LEU A 97 36.89 25.29 -2.63
C LEU A 97 36.78 25.98 -1.28
N LEU A 98 35.56 26.09 -0.78
CA LEU A 98 35.25 26.55 0.56
C LEU A 98 34.65 25.38 1.34
N ARG A 99 35.40 24.87 2.32
CA ARG A 99 34.96 23.80 3.23
C ARG A 99 34.38 24.39 4.50
N TYR A 100 33.17 24.00 4.82
CA TYR A 100 32.51 24.26 6.11
C TYR A 100 32.30 22.94 6.84
N SER A 101 32.60 22.91 8.14
CA SER A 101 32.25 21.79 9.02
C SER A 101 30.88 22.07 9.63
N LEU A 102 29.99 21.07 9.57
CA LEU A 102 28.68 21.13 10.17
C LEU A 102 28.75 20.53 11.58
N CYS A 103 28.55 21.36 12.59
CA CYS A 103 28.58 20.93 13.98
C CYS A 103 27.17 20.60 14.49
N TYR A 104 27.06 19.56 15.32
CA TYR A 104 25.84 19.14 15.99
C TYR A 104 26.00 19.26 17.51
N SER A 105 25.41 20.29 18.08
CA SER A 105 25.44 20.53 19.53
C SER A 105 24.26 19.84 20.22
N SER A 106 24.33 18.52 20.39
CA SER A 106 23.36 17.78 21.21
C SER A 106 24.10 16.90 22.21
N ASN A 107 23.97 17.22 23.49
CA ASN A 107 24.65 16.48 24.56
C ASN A 107 23.98 15.13 24.89
N ASP A 108 22.76 14.87 24.40
CA ASP A 108 21.92 13.74 24.85
C ASP A 108 21.55 12.74 23.72
N VAL A 109 21.96 12.97 22.47
CA VAL A 109 21.58 12.12 21.32
C VAL A 109 22.82 11.84 20.48
N ALA A 110 23.03 10.58 20.10
CA ALA A 110 24.10 10.18 19.18
C ALA A 110 24.12 11.10 17.95
N SER A 111 25.31 11.51 17.53
CA SER A 111 25.50 12.33 16.33
C SER A 111 24.89 11.61 15.12
N PRO A 112 24.18 12.32 14.23
CA PRO A 112 23.77 11.77 12.95
C PRO A 112 25.02 11.32 12.16
N THR A 113 24.99 10.10 11.64
CA THR A 113 26.07 9.57 10.81
C THR A 113 25.49 8.92 9.54
N ALA A 114 26.28 8.81 8.48
CA ALA A 114 25.88 8.08 7.28
C ALA A 114 25.58 6.61 7.62
N ASN A 115 26.39 5.97 8.47
CA ASN A 115 26.17 4.59 8.89
C ASN A 115 24.82 4.42 9.61
N LEU A 116 24.41 5.38 10.46
CA LEU A 116 23.08 5.37 11.09
C LEU A 116 21.95 5.47 10.06
N LEU A 117 22.12 6.28 9.01
CA LEU A 117 21.16 6.35 7.90
C LEU A 117 21.13 5.06 7.09
N HIS A 118 22.28 4.48 6.77
CA HIS A 118 22.40 3.17 6.11
C HIS A 118 21.69 2.09 6.91
N LYS A 119 21.98 1.98 8.21
CA LYS A 119 21.37 0.98 9.11
C LYS A 119 19.88 1.19 9.37
N SER A 120 19.35 2.40 9.16
CA SER A 120 17.92 2.68 9.40
C SER A 120 17.08 2.73 8.13
N VAL A 121 17.49 3.50 7.13
CA VAL A 121 16.64 3.82 5.98
C VAL A 121 16.83 2.86 4.80
N ILE A 122 18.01 2.25 4.62
CA ILE A 122 18.20 1.26 3.56
C ILE A 122 17.38 -0.01 3.80
N PRO A 123 17.35 -0.60 5.01
CA PRO A 123 16.45 -1.71 5.30
C PRO A 123 14.98 -1.35 5.02
N LEU A 124 14.57 -0.12 5.32
CA LEU A 124 13.23 0.37 4.98
C LEU A 124 13.04 0.44 3.47
N LYS A 125 13.95 1.08 2.72
CA LYS A 125 13.90 1.18 1.25
C LYS A 125 13.81 -0.19 0.58
N THR A 126 14.67 -1.13 1.00
CA THR A 126 14.67 -2.51 0.53
C THR A 126 13.36 -3.21 0.90
N SER A 127 12.85 -3.02 2.12
CA SER A 127 11.57 -3.60 2.52
C SER A 127 10.42 -3.06 1.66
N LEU A 128 10.38 -1.75 1.41
CA LEU A 128 9.35 -1.11 0.57
C LEU A 128 9.41 -1.59 -0.89
N SER A 129 10.61 -1.79 -1.44
CA SER A 129 10.77 -2.26 -2.82
C SER A 129 10.36 -3.72 -3.00
N LEU A 130 10.59 -4.55 -1.98
CA LEU A 130 10.22 -5.98 -1.95
C LEU A 130 8.72 -6.22 -1.72
N LEU A 131 7.95 -5.22 -1.28
CA LEU A 131 6.51 -5.37 -1.09
C LEU A 131 5.82 -5.70 -2.43
N PRO A 132 4.97 -6.75 -2.49
CA PRO A 132 4.07 -6.98 -3.61
C PRO A 132 3.22 -5.73 -3.85
N ARG A 133 2.90 -5.41 -5.10
CA ARG A 133 2.11 -4.20 -5.44
C ARG A 133 0.78 -4.11 -4.70
N THR A 134 0.15 -5.26 -4.41
CA THR A 134 -1.08 -5.37 -3.62
C THR A 134 -0.91 -4.97 -2.15
N ASP A 135 0.32 -4.96 -1.65
CA ASP A 135 0.70 -4.67 -0.27
C ASP A 135 1.52 -3.38 -0.14
N ARG A 136 1.70 -2.61 -1.22
CA ARG A 136 2.40 -1.32 -1.23
C ARG A 136 1.55 -0.18 -0.67
N MET A 137 0.97 -0.42 0.50
CA MET A 137 0.25 0.54 1.31
C MET A 137 0.51 0.23 2.78
N ILE A 138 0.95 1.24 3.52
CA ILE A 138 1.37 1.11 4.92
C ILE A 138 0.61 2.14 5.74
N LEU A 139 0.05 1.68 6.86
CA LEU A 139 -0.62 2.53 7.81
C LEU A 139 0.17 2.55 9.13
N VAL A 140 0.71 3.72 9.49
CA VAL A 140 1.48 3.91 10.72
C VAL A 140 0.66 4.73 11.71
N PRO A 141 0.26 4.14 12.85
CA PRO A 141 -0.47 4.86 13.89
C PRO A 141 0.44 5.83 14.65
N LEU A 142 -0.06 7.05 14.90
CA LEU A 142 0.67 8.07 15.65
C LEU A 142 0.23 8.08 17.12
N LYS A 143 1.20 8.35 18.02
CA LYS A 143 0.95 8.42 19.48
C LYS A 143 0.10 9.64 19.88
N LYS A 144 0.07 10.66 19.02
CA LYS A 144 -0.65 11.92 19.23
C LYS A 144 -1.78 12.04 18.21
N HIS A 145 -2.94 12.47 18.69
CA HIS A 145 -4.04 12.90 17.82
C HIS A 145 -3.82 14.35 17.39
N TYR A 146 -3.95 14.61 16.10
CA TYR A 146 -3.88 15.93 15.48
C TYR A 146 -5.27 16.38 15.05
N SER A 147 -5.59 17.66 15.29
CA SER A 147 -6.90 18.16 14.89
C SER A 147 -6.94 18.39 13.36
N PRO A 148 -8.07 18.15 12.68
CA PRO A 148 -8.17 18.41 11.25
C PRO A 148 -7.90 19.86 10.86
N SER A 149 -8.18 20.82 11.74
CA SER A 149 -7.85 22.24 11.54
C SER A 149 -6.34 22.48 11.54
N ASP A 150 -5.60 21.89 12.48
CA ASP A 150 -4.15 22.05 12.54
C ASP A 150 -3.48 21.39 11.32
N LEU A 151 -3.99 20.23 10.91
CA LEU A 151 -3.53 19.54 9.70
C LEU A 151 -3.86 20.33 8.43
N THR A 152 -5.01 20.99 8.36
CA THR A 152 -5.37 21.81 7.19
C THR A 152 -4.45 23.03 7.07
N LEU A 153 -4.08 23.63 8.20
CA LEU A 153 -3.28 24.85 8.23
C LEU A 153 -1.78 24.58 8.03
N ASN A 154 -1.25 23.54 8.68
CA ASN A 154 0.19 23.30 8.75
C ASN A 154 0.61 21.98 8.10
N GLY A 155 -0.32 21.14 7.63
CA GLY A 155 0.01 19.87 6.98
C GLY A 155 0.90 18.97 7.84
N ILE A 156 2.00 18.52 7.26
CA ILE A 156 3.03 17.71 7.93
C ILE A 156 3.76 18.48 9.03
N ASP A 157 3.82 19.82 8.94
CA ASP A 157 4.44 20.65 9.98
C ASP A 157 3.62 20.69 11.28
N ALA A 158 2.34 20.31 11.23
CA ALA A 158 1.55 20.11 12.45
C ALA A 158 2.07 18.93 13.30
N LEU A 159 2.80 17.99 12.70
CA LEU A 159 3.28 16.78 13.36
C LEU A 159 4.40 17.09 14.36
N ALA A 160 4.47 16.28 15.41
CA ALA A 160 5.58 16.31 16.35
C ALA A 160 6.84 15.75 15.65
N ALA A 161 8.03 16.16 16.09
CA ALA A 161 9.28 15.81 15.42
C ALA A 161 9.44 14.29 15.21
N ASP A 162 9.09 13.48 16.21
CA ASP A 162 9.15 12.02 16.16
C ASP A 162 8.14 11.38 15.20
N HIS A 163 7.01 12.02 14.94
CA HIS A 163 6.04 11.56 13.93
C HIS A 163 6.38 12.07 12.52
N ARG A 164 6.93 13.28 12.42
CA ARG A 164 7.38 13.86 11.15
C ARG A 164 8.54 13.05 10.58
N SER A 165 9.50 12.66 11.43
CA SER A 165 10.63 11.83 11.01
C SER A 165 10.17 10.51 10.39
N ILE A 166 9.12 9.86 10.92
CA ILE A 166 8.55 8.65 10.32
C ILE A 166 8.05 8.91 8.90
N ALA A 167 7.32 10.00 8.68
CA ALA A 167 6.81 10.37 7.36
C ALA A 167 7.96 10.65 6.38
N GLU A 168 8.96 11.41 6.81
CA GLU A 168 10.15 11.74 6.01
C GLU A 168 10.99 10.50 5.68
N SER A 169 11.19 9.58 6.62
CA SER A 169 11.87 8.30 6.39
C SER A 169 11.15 7.46 5.34
N ILE A 170 9.81 7.38 5.40
CA ILE A 170 9.04 6.62 4.39
C ILE A 170 9.14 7.28 3.02
N LYS A 171 9.07 8.62 2.94
CA LYS A 171 9.24 9.33 1.66
C LYS A 171 10.62 9.10 1.05
N TRP A 172 11.66 9.25 1.86
CA TRP A 172 13.02 9.04 1.39
C TRP A 172 13.23 7.59 0.94
N ALA A 173 12.77 6.62 1.74
CA ALA A 173 12.91 5.20 1.43
C ALA A 173 12.08 4.78 0.20
N GLY A 174 10.87 5.34 0.06
CA GLY A 174 9.99 5.05 -1.06
C GLY A 174 10.37 5.76 -2.36
N GLY A 175 11.11 6.86 -2.27
CA GLY A 175 11.38 7.75 -3.40
C GLY A 175 10.13 8.47 -3.90
N ASP A 176 10.19 9.01 -5.11
CA ASP A 176 9.15 9.88 -5.68
C ASP A 176 7.80 9.18 -5.92
N ASN A 177 7.80 7.85 -5.96
CA ASN A 177 6.60 7.06 -6.21
C ASN A 177 5.71 6.91 -4.97
N TRP A 178 6.24 7.10 -3.76
CA TRP A 178 5.48 6.94 -2.53
C TRP A 178 4.83 8.24 -2.09
N THR A 179 3.51 8.22 -1.92
CA THR A 179 2.74 9.33 -1.40
C THR A 179 2.45 9.13 0.08
N VAL A 180 2.72 10.14 0.90
CA VAL A 180 2.37 10.15 2.33
C VAL A 180 1.18 11.07 2.59
N LEU A 181 0.19 10.56 3.33
CA LEU A 181 -1.02 11.24 3.73
C LEU A 181 -1.20 11.16 5.25
N ILE A 182 -1.84 12.17 5.81
CA ILE A 182 -2.20 12.21 7.22
C ILE A 182 -3.70 11.95 7.34
N LEU A 183 -4.04 10.82 7.94
CA LEU A 183 -5.41 10.39 8.17
C LEU A 183 -5.79 10.66 9.61
N SER A 184 -6.93 11.32 9.83
CA SER A 184 -7.58 11.28 11.14
C SER A 184 -8.76 10.35 11.07
N ALA A 185 -8.91 9.47 12.04
CA ALA A 185 -10.06 8.59 12.12
C ALA A 185 -10.79 8.89 13.42
N HIS A 186 -12.12 8.89 13.34
CA HIS A 186 -12.97 8.99 14.51
C HIS A 186 -14.01 7.89 14.51
N ASN A 187 -14.16 7.25 15.66
CA ASN A 187 -15.21 6.28 15.90
C ASN A 187 -16.08 6.82 17.03
N THR A 188 -17.39 6.91 16.78
CA THR A 188 -18.38 7.32 17.78
C THR A 188 -19.26 6.14 18.10
N TYR A 189 -19.20 5.69 19.35
CA TYR A 189 -20.02 4.63 19.90
C TYR A 189 -21.08 5.22 20.81
N THR A 190 -22.35 4.91 20.54
CA THR A 190 -23.51 5.48 21.24
C THR A 190 -24.36 4.37 21.85
N THR A 191 -24.61 4.44 23.16
CA THR A 191 -25.51 3.51 23.89
C THR A 191 -26.59 4.26 24.65
N ARG A 192 -27.77 3.66 24.82
CA ARG A 192 -28.88 4.25 25.62
C ARG A 192 -28.87 3.85 27.09
N SER A 193 -28.05 2.86 27.45
CA SER A 193 -27.81 2.48 28.83
C SER A 193 -26.35 2.02 29.02
N GLU A 194 -25.88 1.98 30.27
CA GLU A 194 -24.56 1.41 30.61
C GLU A 194 -24.49 -0.09 30.34
N ARG A 195 -25.64 -0.77 30.20
CA ARG A 195 -25.73 -2.22 29.97
C ARG A 195 -26.24 -2.60 28.57
N ASP A 196 -26.51 -1.62 27.70
CA ASP A 196 -27.05 -1.88 26.37
C ASP A 196 -25.95 -2.49 25.49
N GLU A 197 -26.14 -3.74 25.12
CA GLU A 197 -25.28 -4.46 24.18
C GLU A 197 -25.48 -3.99 22.74
N ASN A 198 -26.64 -3.39 22.44
CA ASN A 198 -27.05 -2.94 21.10
C ASN A 198 -26.59 -1.51 20.75
N GLY A 199 -25.39 -1.12 21.19
CA GLY A 199 -24.83 0.20 20.89
C GLY A 199 -24.65 0.42 19.39
N GLN A 200 -25.03 1.60 18.90
CA GLN A 200 -24.77 1.98 17.51
C GLN A 200 -23.34 2.54 17.40
N CYS A 201 -22.55 1.90 16.56
CA CYS A 201 -21.24 2.40 16.17
C CYS A 201 -21.35 3.17 14.86
N LYS A 202 -20.79 4.39 14.82
CA LYS A 202 -20.55 5.14 13.60
C LYS A 202 -19.07 5.43 13.48
N ILE A 203 -18.44 4.74 12.54
CA ILE A 203 -17.07 5.02 12.13
C ILE A 203 -17.09 6.05 11.02
N SER A 204 -16.18 7.00 11.13
CA SER A 204 -15.96 7.98 10.08
C SER A 204 -14.46 8.23 9.95
N LEU A 205 -13.92 7.82 8.82
CA LEU A 205 -12.61 8.30 8.39
C LEU A 205 -12.75 9.81 8.12
N VAL A 206 -11.94 10.63 8.79
CA VAL A 206 -11.82 12.05 8.42
C VAL A 206 -10.99 12.12 7.14
N THR A 207 -11.36 13.07 6.28
CA THR A 207 -10.71 13.35 5.01
C THR A 207 -9.17 13.29 5.12
N PRO A 208 -8.48 12.55 4.23
CA PRO A 208 -7.03 12.56 4.15
C PRO A 208 -6.49 13.96 3.89
N HIS A 209 -5.37 14.31 4.52
CA HIS A 209 -4.61 15.52 4.19
C HIS A 209 -3.29 15.11 3.56
N ASN A 210 -2.88 15.80 2.49
CA ASN A 210 -1.51 15.67 1.99
C ASN A 210 -0.53 16.45 2.88
N GLU A 211 0.75 16.40 2.51
CA GLU A 211 1.82 17.06 3.26
C GLU A 211 1.64 18.57 3.41
N GLY A 212 1.04 19.23 2.41
CA GLY A 212 0.72 20.66 2.46
C GLY A 212 -0.59 20.98 3.18
N GLY A 213 -1.24 20.00 3.82
CA GLY A 213 -2.51 20.19 4.53
C GLY A 213 -3.75 20.26 3.63
N ARG A 214 -3.61 20.06 2.33
CA ARG A 214 -4.76 20.01 1.41
C ARG A 214 -5.51 18.69 1.59
N LYS A 215 -6.83 18.80 1.71
CA LYS A 215 -7.73 17.65 1.69
C LYS A 215 -7.66 16.91 0.35
N VAL A 216 -7.51 15.59 0.40
CA VAL A 216 -7.47 14.72 -0.78
C VAL A 216 -8.72 13.86 -0.83
N ASP A 217 -9.41 13.85 -1.97
CA ASP A 217 -10.60 13.00 -2.16
C ASP A 217 -10.18 11.59 -2.61
N LEU A 218 -10.16 10.65 -1.67
CA LEU A 218 -9.74 9.26 -1.90
C LEU A 218 -10.83 8.30 -1.39
N LYS A 219 -12.03 8.41 -1.95
CA LYS A 219 -13.19 7.55 -1.59
C LYS A 219 -12.87 6.06 -1.66
N TRP A 220 -12.02 5.65 -2.59
CA TRP A 220 -11.61 4.26 -2.74
C TRP A 220 -10.81 3.76 -1.53
N MET A 221 -9.97 4.60 -0.91
CA MET A 221 -9.22 4.21 0.29
C MET A 221 -10.11 3.98 1.50
N GLN A 222 -11.22 4.73 1.63
CA GLN A 222 -12.19 4.53 2.72
C GLN A 222 -12.82 3.13 2.69
N LYS A 223 -12.80 2.47 1.52
CA LYS A 223 -13.35 1.13 1.33
C LYS A 223 -12.32 0.03 1.63
N ILE A 224 -11.03 0.37 1.64
CA ILE A 224 -9.93 -0.54 1.97
C ILE A 224 -9.56 -0.40 3.46
N ILE A 225 -9.45 0.83 3.93
CA ILE A 225 -9.11 1.16 5.32
C ILE A 225 -10.41 1.29 6.10
N ASP A 226 -10.85 0.14 6.61
CA ASP A 226 -12.04 0.08 7.46
C ASP A 226 -11.65 -0.17 8.93
N PHE A 227 -12.13 0.71 9.80
CA PHE A 227 -11.89 0.66 11.23
C PHE A 227 -13.09 0.07 11.95
N ASN A 228 -13.21 -1.26 12.01
CA ASN A 228 -14.33 -1.89 12.68
C ASN A 228 -14.36 -1.58 14.19
N PRO A 229 -15.56 -1.46 14.77
CA PRO A 229 -15.68 -1.41 16.22
C PRO A 229 -15.35 -2.78 16.79
N MET A 230 -14.57 -2.83 17.86
CA MET A 230 -14.40 -4.06 18.60
C MET A 230 -15.64 -4.30 19.47
N GLU A 231 -16.43 -5.32 19.12
CA GLU A 231 -17.41 -5.91 20.03
C GLU A 231 -16.64 -6.78 21.02
N GLY A 232 -16.37 -6.25 22.21
CA GLY A 232 -15.77 -7.01 23.30
C GLY A 232 -16.83 -7.49 24.27
N GLU A 233 -16.77 -8.76 24.68
CA GLU A 233 -17.60 -9.34 25.74
C GLU A 233 -17.38 -8.64 27.11
N ASP A 234 -16.19 -8.07 27.33
CA ASP A 234 -15.89 -7.26 28.51
C ASP A 234 -16.29 -5.79 28.32
N ASP A 235 -17.03 -5.22 29.28
CA ASP A 235 -17.37 -3.78 29.32
C ASP A 235 -16.14 -2.84 29.27
N LYS A 236 -14.96 -3.33 29.68
CA LYS A 236 -13.68 -2.60 29.58
C LYS A 236 -13.07 -2.60 28.17
N LYS A 237 -13.58 -3.43 27.25
CA LYS A 237 -13.11 -3.59 25.87
C LYS A 237 -14.08 -3.01 24.83
N LYS A 238 -15.34 -2.75 25.20
CA LYS A 238 -16.34 -2.12 24.31
C LYS A 238 -15.87 -0.75 23.80
N GLY A 239 -15.93 -0.55 22.48
CA GLY A 239 -15.67 0.73 21.80
C GLY A 239 -14.28 0.92 21.21
N ARG A 240 -13.38 -0.07 21.23
CA ARG A 240 -12.04 0.06 20.64
C ARG A 240 -12.12 0.18 19.10
N MET A 241 -11.15 0.87 18.50
CA MET A 241 -10.97 0.90 17.04
C MET A 241 -10.03 -0.23 16.63
N LEU A 242 -10.55 -1.19 15.86
CA LEU A 242 -9.75 -2.23 15.21
C LEU A 242 -9.58 -1.88 13.73
N LEU A 243 -8.37 -2.04 13.21
CA LEU A 243 -8.19 -2.07 11.76
C LEU A 243 -8.63 -3.45 11.27
N SER A 244 -9.66 -3.50 10.41
CA SER A 244 -10.41 -4.72 10.09
C SER A 244 -9.62 -5.83 9.38
N THR A 245 -8.39 -5.55 8.97
CA THR A 245 -7.48 -6.50 8.29
C THR A 245 -6.47 -7.14 9.24
N SER A 246 -6.25 -6.58 10.45
CA SER A 246 -5.29 -7.14 11.41
C SER A 246 -5.97 -8.00 12.47
N ASN A 247 -6.33 -9.24 12.13
CA ASN A 247 -6.83 -10.21 13.12
C ASN A 247 -5.80 -10.58 14.21
N ARG A 248 -4.57 -10.04 14.14
CA ARG A 248 -3.43 -10.42 15.00
C ARG A 248 -2.91 -9.34 15.93
N LEU A 249 -3.34 -8.08 15.79
CA LEU A 249 -2.88 -6.97 16.65
C LEU A 249 -4.09 -6.34 17.34
N VAL A 250 -4.29 -6.68 18.62
CA VAL A 250 -5.30 -6.04 19.48
C VAL A 250 -4.69 -4.75 20.01
N ASP A 251 -4.63 -3.74 19.15
CA ASP A 251 -4.10 -2.44 19.52
C ASP A 251 -5.22 -1.44 19.75
N ASN A 252 -5.23 -0.83 20.94
CA ASN A 252 -6.20 0.19 21.32
C ASN A 252 -5.75 1.54 20.77
N TRP A 253 -6.11 1.82 19.53
CA TRP A 253 -5.75 3.09 18.91
C TRP A 253 -6.64 4.23 19.39
N GLY A 254 -6.00 5.34 19.79
CA GLY A 254 -6.65 6.62 20.06
C GLY A 254 -7.04 6.90 21.51
N LYS A 255 -7.54 8.11 21.76
CA LYS A 255 -8.03 8.55 23.08
C LYS A 255 -9.55 8.47 23.13
N ARG A 256 -10.08 7.71 24.10
CA ARG A 256 -11.52 7.69 24.40
C ARG A 256 -11.92 8.96 25.15
N LYS A 257 -12.94 9.65 24.67
CA LYS A 257 -13.68 10.67 25.43
C LYS A 257 -15.12 10.22 25.57
N SER A 258 -15.59 10.07 26.80
CA SER A 258 -16.98 9.69 27.08
C SER A 258 -17.76 10.92 27.54
N ARG A 259 -18.98 11.10 27.03
CA ARG A 259 -19.94 12.10 27.51
C ARG A 259 -21.27 11.41 27.80
N LYS A 260 -21.87 11.75 28.93
CA LYS A 260 -23.24 11.39 29.29
C LYS A 260 -24.15 12.56 28.95
N THR A 261 -25.15 12.32 28.10
CA THR A 261 -26.12 13.34 27.68
C THR A 261 -27.51 12.89 28.10
N LYS A 262 -28.28 13.76 28.74
CA LYS A 262 -29.66 13.45 29.12
C LYS A 262 -30.52 13.54 27.85
N ALA A 263 -31.04 12.42 27.39
CA ALA A 263 -31.95 12.37 26.24
C ALA A 263 -33.38 12.33 26.76
N ILE A 264 -34.13 13.41 26.53
CA ILE A 264 -35.56 13.45 26.81
C ILE A 264 -36.26 12.89 25.57
N HIS A 265 -36.61 11.61 25.61
CA HIS A 265 -37.46 11.02 24.59
C HIS A 265 -38.92 11.29 24.95
N ASN A 266 -39.59 12.11 24.14
CA ASN A 266 -41.06 12.26 24.19
C ASN A 266 -41.72 11.07 23.48
N GLY A 267 -41.39 9.85 23.89
CA GLY A 267 -42.00 8.63 23.36
C GLY A 267 -43.35 8.39 24.03
N TYR A 268 -44.40 8.25 23.23
CA TYR A 268 -45.67 7.67 23.70
C TYR A 268 -45.40 6.20 24.04
N ASP A 269 -45.46 5.86 25.33
CA ASP A 269 -45.30 4.48 25.79
C ASP A 269 -46.59 3.70 25.47
N SER A 270 -46.59 2.99 24.34
CA SER A 270 -47.77 2.30 23.80
C SER A 270 -48.18 1.07 24.63
N ASP A 271 -47.35 0.63 25.58
CA ASP A 271 -47.58 -0.59 26.37
C ASP A 271 -48.15 -0.33 27.78
N SER A 272 -48.51 0.91 28.12
CA SER A 272 -49.21 1.21 29.38
C SER A 272 -50.70 0.82 29.31
N HIS A 273 -50.98 -0.49 29.35
CA HIS A 273 -52.34 -1.03 29.37
C HIS A 273 -53.07 -0.79 30.71
N TYR A 274 -52.43 -0.15 31.69
CA TYR A 274 -53.05 0.29 32.93
C TYR A 274 -52.85 1.80 33.09
N GLY A 275 -53.96 2.53 32.93
CA GLY A 275 -53.97 3.99 32.98
C GLY A 275 -53.44 4.57 34.29
N TYR A 276 -52.89 5.77 34.15
CA TYR A 276 -52.45 6.72 35.18
C TYR A 276 -51.04 6.55 35.76
N GLY A 277 -50.05 6.96 34.96
CA GLY A 277 -48.74 7.39 35.45
C GLY A 277 -47.91 7.96 34.30
N TYR A 278 -47.77 9.29 34.21
CA TYR A 278 -46.77 9.92 33.35
C TYR A 278 -45.40 9.75 34.00
N ASP A 279 -44.80 8.57 33.87
CA ASP A 279 -43.45 8.35 34.37
C ASP A 279 -42.46 8.89 33.33
N HIS A 280 -41.88 10.05 33.62
CA HIS A 280 -40.85 10.63 32.77
C HIS A 280 -39.58 9.79 32.87
N HIS A 281 -39.47 8.73 32.06
CA HIS A 281 -38.25 7.95 31.95
C HIS A 281 -37.14 8.81 31.33
N THR A 282 -36.29 9.37 32.20
CA THR A 282 -35.08 10.05 31.77
C THR A 282 -34.06 9.02 31.31
N SER A 283 -33.95 8.84 29.99
CA SER A 283 -32.87 8.04 29.39
C SER A 283 -31.58 8.85 29.31
N TYR A 284 -30.44 8.17 29.41
CA TYR A 284 -29.12 8.78 29.24
C TYR A 284 -28.44 8.18 28.02
N GLU A 285 -28.03 9.04 27.10
CA GLU A 285 -27.21 8.64 25.97
C GLU A 285 -25.73 8.74 26.36
N TYR A 286 -25.02 7.62 26.27
CA TYR A 286 -23.59 7.54 26.50
C TYR A 286 -22.88 7.54 25.16
N ILE A 287 -22.17 8.63 24.88
CA ILE A 287 -21.40 8.79 23.65
C ILE A 287 -19.93 8.65 24.00
N SER A 288 -19.28 7.61 23.46
CA SER A 288 -17.84 7.42 23.53
C SER A 288 -17.23 7.73 22.16
N THR A 289 -16.37 8.75 22.09
CA THR A 289 -15.64 9.09 20.88
C THR A 289 -14.18 8.67 21.00
N TYR A 290 -13.71 7.91 20.03
CA TYR A 290 -12.32 7.53 19.84
C TYR A 290 -11.76 8.34 18.69
N ARG A 291 -10.56 8.89 18.89
CA ARG A 291 -9.86 9.63 17.84
C ARG A 291 -8.42 9.18 17.76
N ALA A 292 -7.97 8.90 16.56
CA ALA A 292 -6.60 8.52 16.25
C ALA A 292 -6.13 9.23 14.98
N THR A 293 -4.83 9.46 14.87
CA THR A 293 -4.19 9.96 13.66
C THR A 293 -3.20 8.93 13.17
N PHE A 294 -3.14 8.74 11.85
CA PHE A 294 -2.28 7.79 11.19
C PHE A 294 -1.52 8.50 10.07
N LEU A 295 -0.31 8.06 9.79
CA LEU A 295 0.33 8.24 8.51
C LEU A 295 -0.10 7.10 7.60
N LEU A 296 -0.61 7.43 6.44
CA LEU A 296 -0.84 6.49 5.36
C LEU A 296 0.19 6.75 4.28
N ALA A 297 1.01 5.76 3.97
CA ALA A 297 1.91 5.81 2.84
C ALA A 297 1.50 4.78 1.80
N TYR A 298 1.55 5.12 0.51
CA TYR A 298 1.26 4.16 -0.56
C TYR A 298 2.06 4.48 -1.81
N ASP A 299 2.35 3.43 -2.59
CA ASP A 299 2.98 3.56 -3.90
C ASP A 299 1.93 4.00 -4.94
N ALA A 300 2.15 5.19 -5.53
CA ALA A 300 1.27 5.79 -6.52
C ALA A 300 1.14 4.93 -7.78
N ASP A 301 2.19 4.20 -8.16
CA ASP A 301 2.18 3.31 -9.33
C ASP A 301 1.34 2.05 -9.08
N SER A 302 1.14 1.69 -7.81
CA SER A 302 0.38 0.52 -7.37
C SER A 302 -1.10 0.82 -7.06
N VAL A 303 -1.59 2.04 -7.34
CA VAL A 303 -2.98 2.43 -7.06
C VAL A 303 -4.00 1.53 -7.76
N TYR A 304 -3.67 1.01 -8.94
CA TYR A 304 -4.55 0.08 -9.65
C TYR A 304 -4.73 -1.23 -8.88
N GLU A 305 -3.64 -1.84 -8.44
CA GLU A 305 -3.63 -3.08 -7.66
C GLU A 305 -4.32 -2.87 -6.31
N LEU A 306 -4.03 -1.77 -5.63
CA LEU A 306 -4.66 -1.44 -4.34
C LEU A 306 -6.18 -1.32 -4.48
N LYS A 307 -6.68 -0.69 -5.54
CA LYS A 307 -8.13 -0.62 -5.82
C LYS A 307 -8.76 -1.98 -6.11
N CYS A 308 -8.00 -2.93 -6.67
CA CYS A 308 -8.52 -4.29 -6.91
C CYS A 308 -8.81 -5.04 -5.60
N VAL A 309 -8.10 -4.71 -4.51
CA VAL A 309 -8.29 -5.29 -3.18
C VAL A 309 -9.51 -4.71 -2.45
N GLU A 310 -10.23 -3.75 -3.07
CA GLU A 310 -11.46 -3.21 -2.51
C GLU A 310 -12.53 -4.32 -2.36
N MET A 311 -12.93 -4.56 -1.10
CA MET A 311 -13.90 -5.59 -0.75
C MET A 311 -15.08 -4.99 0.02
N SER A 312 -16.30 -5.31 -0.40
CA SER A 312 -17.50 -4.97 0.36
C SER A 312 -17.79 -6.08 1.38
N LYS A 313 -17.83 -5.69 2.66
CA LYS A 313 -18.19 -6.58 3.78
C LYS A 313 -19.66 -6.46 4.15
N SER A 314 -20.23 -7.54 4.65
CA SER A 314 -21.57 -7.56 5.24
C SER A 314 -21.58 -6.77 6.53
N SER A 315 -22.50 -5.81 6.64
CA SER A 315 -22.72 -5.08 7.90
C SER A 315 -23.17 -5.99 9.04
N ILE A 316 -23.73 -7.17 8.74
CA ILE A 316 -24.28 -8.09 9.74
C ILE A 316 -23.28 -9.17 10.12
N SER A 317 -22.54 -9.73 9.16
CA SER A 317 -21.69 -10.91 9.41
C SER A 317 -20.20 -10.63 9.32
N GLY A 318 -19.79 -9.41 8.92
CA GLY A 318 -18.39 -9.08 8.65
C GLY A 318 -17.76 -9.86 7.49
N ARG A 319 -18.47 -10.84 6.92
CA ARG A 319 -18.01 -11.65 5.79
C ARG A 319 -17.91 -10.78 4.54
N ILE A 320 -16.86 -10.98 3.77
CA ILE A 320 -16.71 -10.42 2.43
C ILE A 320 -17.89 -10.92 1.59
N ILE A 321 -18.72 -9.99 1.09
CA ILE A 321 -19.87 -10.32 0.24
C ILE A 321 -19.47 -10.22 -1.23
N ARG A 322 -18.66 -9.21 -1.60
CA ARG A 322 -18.36 -8.92 -3.02
C ARG A 322 -16.94 -8.39 -3.23
N ASN A 323 -16.32 -8.89 -4.29
CA ASN A 323 -15.03 -8.42 -4.83
C ASN A 323 -15.27 -7.22 -5.76
N ASP A 324 -15.87 -6.15 -5.24
CA ASP A 324 -16.29 -4.99 -6.04
C ASP A 324 -15.09 -4.33 -6.75
N GLY A 325 -13.91 -4.30 -6.12
CA GLY A 325 -12.67 -3.80 -6.72
C GLY A 325 -12.25 -4.58 -7.96
N VAL A 326 -12.18 -5.91 -7.87
CA VAL A 326 -11.84 -6.81 -9.00
C VAL A 326 -12.84 -6.67 -10.14
N ILE A 327 -14.14 -6.59 -9.83
CA ILE A 327 -15.19 -6.44 -10.85
C ILE A 327 -15.06 -5.11 -11.58
N ALA A 328 -14.85 -4.01 -10.85
CA ALA A 328 -14.67 -2.68 -11.43
C ALA A 328 -13.39 -2.59 -12.28
N ALA A 329 -12.29 -3.16 -11.79
CA ALA A 329 -11.02 -3.20 -12.51
C ALA A 329 -11.13 -4.02 -13.81
N ALA A 330 -11.76 -5.19 -13.74
CA ALA A 330 -12.00 -6.02 -14.92
C ALA A 330 -12.86 -5.30 -15.97
N ALA A 331 -13.93 -4.61 -15.54
CA ALA A 331 -14.76 -3.83 -16.45
C ALA A 331 -13.98 -2.70 -17.14
N ASP A 332 -13.07 -2.03 -16.41
CA ASP A 332 -12.19 -1.00 -16.98
C ASP A 332 -11.20 -1.59 -17.99
N VAL A 333 -10.60 -2.75 -17.67
CA VAL A 333 -9.71 -3.51 -18.58
C VAL A 333 -10.43 -3.87 -19.87
N VAL A 334 -11.62 -4.48 -19.78
CA VAL A 334 -12.42 -4.88 -20.96
C VAL A 334 -12.80 -3.67 -21.80
N LYS A 335 -13.21 -2.57 -21.15
CA LYS A 335 -13.60 -1.33 -21.82
C LYS A 335 -12.43 -0.70 -22.57
N LYS A 336 -11.23 -0.70 -21.99
CA LYS A 336 -10.02 -0.09 -22.56
C LYS A 336 -9.24 -1.02 -23.48
N GLN A 337 -9.54 -2.32 -23.47
CA GLN A 337 -8.76 -3.35 -24.17
C GLN A 337 -7.27 -3.32 -23.76
N ASP A 338 -6.99 -3.06 -22.48
CA ASP A 338 -5.64 -2.88 -21.96
C ASP A 338 -5.07 -4.20 -21.41
N TYR A 339 -4.26 -4.87 -22.23
CA TYR A 339 -3.63 -6.14 -21.88
C TYR A 339 -2.56 -6.01 -20.78
N SER A 340 -1.97 -4.81 -20.60
CA SER A 340 -1.02 -4.57 -19.51
C SER A 340 -1.74 -4.54 -18.17
N LEU A 341 -2.86 -3.82 -18.09
CA LEU A 341 -3.72 -3.81 -16.91
C LEU A 341 -4.39 -5.17 -16.65
N LEU A 342 -4.69 -5.94 -17.70
CA LEU A 342 -5.15 -7.33 -17.55
C LEU A 342 -4.11 -8.18 -16.84
N GLY A 343 -2.84 -8.14 -17.27
CA GLY A 343 -1.76 -8.88 -16.63
C GLY A 343 -1.65 -8.54 -15.14
N ARG A 344 -1.63 -7.24 -14.82
CA ARG A 344 -1.61 -6.75 -13.43
C ARG A 344 -2.81 -7.21 -12.61
N LEU A 345 -4.02 -7.19 -13.18
CA LEU A 345 -5.24 -7.65 -12.50
C LEU A 345 -5.15 -9.14 -12.14
N ILE A 346 -4.66 -9.95 -13.09
CA ILE A 346 -4.48 -11.39 -12.87
C ILE A 346 -3.42 -11.62 -11.78
N ASP A 347 -2.31 -10.89 -11.80
CA ASP A 347 -1.28 -10.97 -10.74
C ASP A 347 -1.89 -10.69 -9.35
N VAL A 348 -2.76 -9.67 -9.24
CA VAL A 348 -3.48 -9.36 -7.99
C VAL A 348 -4.32 -10.55 -7.54
N VAL A 349 -5.14 -11.10 -8.44
CA VAL A 349 -6.07 -12.19 -8.15
C VAL A 349 -5.33 -13.48 -7.79
N GLU A 350 -4.20 -13.77 -8.44
CA GLU A 350 -3.36 -14.92 -8.10
C GLU A 350 -2.66 -14.74 -6.75
N SER A 351 -2.23 -13.52 -6.40
CA SER A 351 -1.52 -13.23 -5.15
C SER A 351 -2.39 -13.26 -3.88
N LYS A 352 -3.71 -13.10 -4.02
CA LYS A 352 -4.66 -13.05 -2.88
C LYS A 352 -5.75 -14.09 -3.06
N GLU A 353 -5.75 -15.14 -2.24
CA GLU A 353 -6.71 -16.26 -2.37
C GLU A 353 -8.19 -15.85 -2.28
N GLU A 354 -8.48 -14.79 -1.52
CA GLU A 354 -9.83 -14.24 -1.33
C GLU A 354 -10.35 -13.52 -2.58
N LEU A 355 -9.44 -13.02 -3.42
CA LEU A 355 -9.78 -12.34 -4.66
C LEU A 355 -9.90 -13.37 -5.76
N ARG A 356 -11.06 -13.48 -6.37
CA ARG A 356 -11.34 -14.39 -7.49
C ARG A 356 -12.33 -13.77 -8.46
N PHE A 357 -12.27 -14.18 -9.72
CA PHE A 357 -13.25 -13.78 -10.72
C PHE A 357 -14.58 -14.51 -10.51
N GLY A 358 -15.68 -13.78 -10.65
CA GLY A 358 -17.00 -14.38 -10.87
C GLY A 358 -17.15 -14.84 -12.32
N SER A 359 -18.19 -15.64 -12.60
CA SER A 359 -18.40 -16.22 -13.95
C SER A 359 -18.54 -15.15 -15.04
N SER A 360 -19.28 -14.07 -14.78
CA SER A 360 -19.44 -12.97 -15.74
C SER A 360 -18.12 -12.26 -16.02
N THR A 361 -17.37 -11.92 -14.98
CA THR A 361 -16.06 -11.25 -15.11
C THR A 361 -15.07 -12.12 -15.87
N CYS A 362 -15.01 -13.42 -15.55
CA CYS A 362 -14.14 -14.36 -16.26
C CYS A 362 -14.51 -14.46 -17.73
N ARG A 363 -15.82 -14.54 -18.04
CA ARG A 363 -16.32 -14.55 -19.42
C ARG A 363 -15.89 -13.31 -20.18
N ASP A 364 -16.16 -12.12 -19.65
CA ASP A 364 -15.92 -10.86 -20.36
C ASP A 364 -14.41 -10.66 -20.65
N LEU A 365 -13.54 -11.00 -19.68
CA LEU A 365 -12.08 -10.97 -19.86
C LEU A 365 -11.60 -12.02 -20.86
N LEU A 366 -12.18 -13.22 -20.84
CA LEU A 366 -11.81 -14.29 -21.77
C LEU A 366 -12.27 -13.96 -23.20
N GLU A 367 -13.46 -13.39 -23.37
CA GLU A 367 -13.96 -12.89 -24.65
C GLU A 367 -13.07 -11.78 -25.22
N MET A 368 -12.63 -10.85 -24.37
CA MET A 368 -11.64 -9.84 -24.75
C MET A 368 -10.38 -10.50 -25.33
N VAL A 369 -9.79 -11.46 -24.62
CA VAL A 369 -8.58 -12.17 -25.09
C VAL A 369 -8.83 -13.01 -26.35
N ILE A 370 -10.01 -13.63 -26.49
CA ILE A 370 -10.41 -14.38 -27.70
C ILE A 370 -10.61 -13.45 -28.90
N SER A 371 -11.05 -12.20 -28.71
CA SER A 371 -11.31 -11.27 -29.81
C SER A 371 -10.06 -10.72 -30.48
N THR A 372 -8.87 -10.90 -29.89
CA THR A 372 -7.59 -10.45 -30.47
C THR A 372 -7.31 -11.07 -31.85
N GLY A 373 -7.12 -10.24 -32.89
CA GLY A 373 -7.00 -10.71 -34.27
C GLY A 373 -5.82 -11.63 -34.56
N ASN A 374 -4.74 -11.55 -33.78
CA ASN A 374 -3.55 -12.41 -33.91
C ASN A 374 -3.24 -13.10 -32.58
N LYS A 375 -2.74 -14.35 -32.65
CA LYS A 375 -2.05 -14.98 -31.52
C LYS A 375 -0.80 -14.15 -31.24
N CYS A 376 -0.85 -13.30 -30.23
CA CYS A 376 0.34 -12.63 -29.71
C CYS A 376 0.97 -13.55 -28.65
N ASP A 377 2.29 -13.58 -28.60
CA ASP A 377 3.03 -14.27 -27.54
C ASP A 377 2.60 -13.69 -26.19
N GLY A 378 1.77 -14.45 -25.46
CA GLY A 378 1.20 -14.04 -24.18
C GLY A 378 -0.31 -14.19 -24.06
N THR A 379 -1.10 -14.09 -25.15
CA THR A 379 -2.57 -14.18 -25.06
C THR A 379 -3.05 -15.56 -24.60
N THR A 380 -2.35 -16.62 -24.99
CA THR A 380 -2.63 -17.98 -24.51
C THR A 380 -2.37 -18.12 -23.01
N SER A 381 -1.27 -17.54 -22.52
CA SER A 381 -0.94 -17.54 -21.09
C SER A 381 -1.99 -16.76 -20.29
N LEU A 382 -2.39 -15.58 -20.76
CA LEU A 382 -3.45 -14.78 -20.15
C LEU A 382 -4.77 -15.55 -20.12
N ALA A 383 -5.20 -16.17 -21.22
CA ALA A 383 -6.42 -16.97 -21.26
C ALA A 383 -6.39 -18.12 -20.24
N ASN A 384 -5.26 -18.84 -20.15
CA ASN A 384 -5.11 -19.91 -19.17
C ASN A 384 -5.20 -19.38 -17.73
N ARG A 385 -4.52 -18.27 -17.43
CA ARG A 385 -4.54 -17.65 -16.10
C ARG A 385 -5.91 -17.09 -15.71
N ILE A 386 -6.65 -16.50 -16.66
CA ILE A 386 -8.04 -16.05 -16.45
C ILE A 386 -8.93 -17.24 -16.01
N ILE A 387 -8.81 -18.40 -16.67
CA ILE A 387 -9.55 -19.61 -16.31
C ILE A 387 -9.15 -20.09 -14.90
N GLY A 388 -7.86 -20.07 -14.58
CA GLY A 388 -7.34 -20.46 -13.26
C GLY A 388 -7.78 -19.53 -12.11
N ALA A 389 -8.01 -18.26 -12.42
CA ALA A 389 -8.44 -17.23 -11.48
C ALA A 389 -9.95 -17.24 -11.16
N LEU A 390 -10.73 -18.14 -11.76
CA LEU A 390 -12.17 -18.29 -11.50
C LEU A 390 -12.44 -18.81 -10.08
N SER A 391 -13.33 -18.15 -9.36
CA SER A 391 -13.68 -18.45 -7.96
C SER A 391 -14.12 -19.90 -7.76
N THR A 392 -13.50 -20.61 -6.82
CA THR A 392 -13.87 -21.98 -6.41
C THR A 392 -15.26 -22.07 -5.79
N SER A 393 -15.88 -20.96 -5.41
CA SER A 393 -17.27 -20.95 -4.94
C SER A 393 -18.30 -20.82 -6.07
N THR A 394 -17.88 -20.56 -7.30
CA THR A 394 -18.77 -20.27 -8.43
C THR A 394 -18.63 -21.34 -9.52
N GLU A 395 -19.71 -22.04 -9.84
CA GLU A 395 -19.75 -22.95 -10.98
C GLU A 395 -19.89 -22.14 -12.28
N PRO A 396 -19.15 -22.48 -13.36
CA PRO A 396 -19.35 -21.84 -14.66
C PRO A 396 -20.75 -22.10 -15.19
N ASP A 397 -21.40 -21.04 -15.70
CA ASP A 397 -22.65 -21.18 -16.44
C ASP A 397 -22.40 -21.71 -17.87
N SER A 398 -23.46 -22.05 -18.58
CA SER A 398 -23.35 -22.56 -19.96
C SER A 398 -22.67 -21.57 -20.91
N VAL A 399 -22.81 -20.26 -20.66
CA VAL A 399 -22.19 -19.23 -21.48
C VAL A 399 -20.68 -19.24 -21.27
N LEU A 400 -20.21 -19.23 -20.02
CA LEU A 400 -18.78 -19.30 -19.70
C LEU A 400 -18.15 -20.60 -20.20
N TRP A 401 -18.85 -21.75 -20.10
CA TRP A 401 -18.36 -23.00 -20.69
C TRP A 401 -18.17 -22.89 -22.20
N ASN A 402 -19.11 -22.30 -22.92
CA ASN A 402 -18.99 -22.05 -24.36
C ASN A 402 -17.83 -21.09 -24.69
N THR A 403 -17.61 -20.07 -23.86
CA THR A 403 -16.47 -19.15 -24.01
C THR A 403 -15.14 -19.88 -23.78
N ILE A 404 -15.05 -20.78 -22.79
CA ILE A 404 -13.87 -21.63 -22.57
C ILE A 404 -13.63 -22.55 -23.77
N VAL A 405 -14.68 -23.16 -24.34
CA VAL A 405 -14.55 -23.96 -25.58
C VAL A 405 -14.00 -23.11 -26.72
N SER A 406 -14.47 -21.87 -26.88
CA SER A 406 -13.96 -20.94 -27.89
C SER A 406 -12.49 -20.59 -27.66
N ALA A 407 -12.07 -20.38 -26.41
CA ALA A 407 -10.66 -20.21 -26.05
C ALA A 407 -9.83 -21.45 -26.43
N VAL A 408 -10.33 -22.66 -26.14
CA VAL A 408 -9.64 -23.92 -26.51
C VAL A 408 -9.52 -24.07 -28.02
N LYS A 409 -10.57 -23.75 -28.78
CA LYS A 409 -10.51 -23.77 -30.27
C LYS A 409 -9.46 -22.79 -30.80
N LYS A 410 -9.37 -21.59 -30.21
CA LYS A 410 -8.43 -20.56 -30.65
C LYS A 410 -7.00 -20.89 -30.24
N PHE A 411 -6.76 -21.15 -28.95
CA PHE A 411 -5.42 -21.25 -28.39
C PHE A 411 -4.87 -22.68 -28.39
N GLY A 412 -5.74 -23.69 -28.33
CA GLY A 412 -5.39 -25.10 -28.28
C GLY A 412 -5.60 -25.71 -26.89
N TRP A 413 -6.08 -26.96 -26.84
CA TRP A 413 -6.34 -27.65 -25.57
C TRP A 413 -5.07 -27.83 -24.73
N ARG A 414 -3.94 -28.16 -25.39
CA ARG A 414 -2.67 -28.43 -24.71
C ARG A 414 -2.26 -27.29 -23.77
N ASP A 415 -2.49 -26.04 -24.19
CA ASP A 415 -2.05 -24.86 -23.45
C ASP A 415 -3.02 -24.43 -22.34
N LEU A 416 -4.30 -24.79 -22.47
CA LEU A 416 -5.34 -24.46 -21.48
C LEU A 416 -5.71 -25.63 -20.55
N ARG A 417 -5.17 -26.82 -20.81
CA ARG A 417 -5.58 -28.08 -20.15
C ARG A 417 -5.49 -28.02 -18.64
N ALA A 418 -4.43 -27.43 -18.08
CA ALA A 418 -4.17 -27.47 -16.64
C ALA A 418 -5.33 -26.85 -15.84
N ASN A 419 -5.68 -25.59 -16.15
CA ASN A 419 -6.73 -24.87 -15.43
C ASN A 419 -8.13 -25.34 -15.85
N ALA A 420 -8.36 -25.66 -17.14
CA ALA A 420 -9.65 -26.18 -17.58
C ALA A 420 -9.97 -27.56 -16.97
N SER A 421 -8.98 -28.43 -16.83
CA SER A 421 -9.17 -29.73 -16.14
C SER A 421 -9.39 -29.53 -14.65
N SER A 422 -8.68 -28.58 -14.03
CA SER A 422 -8.89 -28.24 -12.61
C SER A 422 -10.34 -27.83 -12.34
N LEU A 423 -10.95 -27.01 -13.21
CA LEU A 423 -12.37 -26.64 -13.09
C LEU A 423 -13.33 -27.83 -13.11
N LEU A 424 -13.07 -28.83 -13.96
CA LEU A 424 -13.91 -30.02 -14.07
C LEU A 424 -13.79 -30.96 -12.88
N LEU A 425 -12.59 -31.00 -12.28
CA LEU A 425 -12.26 -31.87 -11.15
C LEU A 425 -12.46 -31.19 -9.80
N ASP A 426 -12.70 -29.89 -9.77
CA ASP A 426 -12.91 -29.14 -8.54
C ASP A 426 -14.30 -29.42 -7.97
N GLU A 427 -14.29 -30.29 -6.96
CA GLU A 427 -15.48 -30.71 -6.24
C GLU A 427 -15.88 -29.76 -5.11
N SER A 428 -15.08 -28.71 -4.83
CA SER A 428 -15.40 -27.71 -3.81
C SER A 428 -16.51 -26.74 -4.25
N ARG A 429 -16.74 -26.63 -5.57
CA ARG A 429 -17.77 -25.77 -6.21
C ARG A 429 -19.21 -26.25 -6.00
N LYS A 430 -19.40 -27.39 -5.34
CA LYS A 430 -20.68 -28.12 -5.19
C LYS A 430 -21.68 -27.51 -4.20
N LYS A 431 -21.36 -26.40 -3.53
CA LYS A 431 -22.17 -25.94 -2.40
C LYS A 431 -23.38 -25.13 -2.84
N GLU A 432 -24.53 -25.79 -2.94
CA GLU A 432 -25.78 -25.15 -2.51
C GLU A 432 -25.66 -24.92 -1.00
N ASN A 433 -25.55 -23.65 -0.59
CA ASN A 433 -25.60 -23.26 0.83
C ASN A 433 -27.04 -23.43 1.33
N ASP A 434 -27.49 -24.68 1.45
CA ASP A 434 -28.72 -24.98 2.18
C ASP A 434 -28.39 -24.87 3.67
N TYR A 435 -28.59 -23.67 4.22
CA TYR A 435 -28.30 -23.32 5.61
C TYR A 435 -29.13 -24.21 6.54
N GLY A 436 -28.54 -25.34 6.99
CA GLY A 436 -29.11 -26.19 8.03
C GLY A 436 -29.03 -27.69 7.79
N SER A 437 -28.68 -28.15 6.58
CA SER A 437 -28.65 -29.58 6.27
C SER A 437 -27.22 -30.12 6.28
N SER A 438 -26.91 -31.05 7.20
CA SER A 438 -25.63 -31.79 7.25
C SER A 438 -25.44 -32.78 6.09
N ARG A 439 -26.27 -32.70 5.04
CA ARG A 439 -26.17 -33.59 3.89
C ARG A 439 -24.96 -33.22 3.04
N LYS A 440 -24.09 -34.22 2.81
CA LYS A 440 -22.95 -34.15 1.89
C LYS A 440 -23.38 -33.48 0.58
N SER A 441 -22.70 -32.39 0.21
CA SER A 441 -22.93 -31.64 -1.02
C SER A 441 -22.88 -32.58 -2.23
N ARG A 442 -24.04 -32.82 -2.86
CA ARG A 442 -24.13 -33.57 -4.12
C ARG A 442 -24.05 -32.58 -5.27
N ILE A 443 -23.33 -32.94 -6.33
CA ILE A 443 -23.36 -32.19 -7.60
C ILE A 443 -24.83 -32.17 -8.05
N SER A 444 -25.38 -30.99 -8.35
CA SER A 444 -26.73 -30.94 -8.91
C SER A 444 -26.71 -31.56 -10.32
N LEU A 445 -27.81 -32.18 -10.72
CA LEU A 445 -27.91 -32.79 -12.05
C LEU A 445 -27.56 -31.79 -13.17
N GLY A 446 -27.95 -30.52 -13.02
CA GLY A 446 -27.62 -29.46 -13.97
C GLY A 446 -26.12 -29.20 -14.09
N VAL A 447 -25.39 -29.12 -12.95
CA VAL A 447 -23.93 -28.95 -12.96
C VAL A 447 -23.23 -30.14 -13.62
N PHE A 448 -23.67 -31.35 -13.28
CA PHE A 448 -23.13 -32.58 -13.88
C PHE A 448 -23.32 -32.61 -15.40
N LEU A 449 -24.54 -32.31 -15.87
CA LEU A 449 -24.85 -32.27 -17.30
C LEU A 449 -24.03 -31.21 -18.04
N ASN A 450 -23.87 -30.01 -17.46
CA ASN A 450 -23.05 -28.95 -18.06
C ASN A 450 -21.58 -29.37 -18.20
N ARG A 451 -21.00 -30.03 -17.19
CA ARG A 451 -19.62 -30.54 -17.25
C ARG A 451 -19.46 -31.65 -18.30
N ILE A 452 -20.44 -32.55 -18.43
CA ILE A 452 -20.43 -33.59 -19.49
C ILE A 452 -20.51 -32.95 -20.87
N ASP A 453 -21.46 -32.04 -21.08
CA ASP A 453 -21.65 -31.35 -22.35
C ASP A 453 -20.38 -30.60 -22.77
N PHE A 454 -19.72 -29.94 -21.81
CA PHE A 454 -18.42 -29.33 -22.01
C PHE A 454 -17.36 -30.36 -22.45
N CYS A 455 -17.21 -31.49 -21.75
CA CYS A 455 -16.26 -32.55 -22.11
C CYS A 455 -16.51 -33.11 -23.52
N LEU A 456 -17.77 -33.37 -23.88
CA LEU A 456 -18.14 -33.84 -25.22
C LEU A 456 -17.79 -32.79 -26.28
N THR A 457 -18.14 -31.53 -26.04
CA THR A 457 -17.83 -30.43 -26.95
C THR A 457 -16.32 -30.24 -27.12
N LEU A 458 -15.56 -30.36 -26.03
CA LEU A 458 -14.11 -30.24 -26.01
C LEU A 458 -13.42 -31.34 -26.85
N THR A 459 -13.86 -32.58 -26.73
CA THR A 459 -13.31 -33.70 -27.53
C THR A 459 -13.56 -33.51 -29.03
N SER A 460 -14.72 -32.95 -29.40
CA SER A 460 -15.02 -32.58 -30.79
C SER A 460 -14.13 -31.44 -31.31
N ALA A 461 -13.79 -30.48 -30.44
CA ALA A 461 -12.94 -29.35 -30.79
C ALA A 461 -11.47 -29.77 -30.98
N ASP A 462 -10.92 -30.63 -30.11
CA ASP A 462 -9.53 -31.12 -30.23
C ASP A 462 -9.33 -31.97 -31.48
N ALA A 463 -10.33 -32.77 -31.87
CA ALA A 463 -10.29 -33.60 -33.08
C ALA A 463 -10.17 -32.78 -34.38
N ASN A 464 -10.72 -31.56 -34.40
CA ASN A 464 -10.64 -30.66 -35.55
C ASN A 464 -9.34 -29.85 -35.62
N VAL A 465 -8.62 -29.70 -34.50
CA VAL A 465 -7.33 -29.00 -34.45
C VAL A 465 -6.17 -29.90 -34.87
N ARG A 466 -6.33 -31.23 -34.77
CA ARG A 466 -5.31 -32.22 -35.20
C ARG A 466 -5.39 -32.61 -36.68
N ARG A 467 -6.40 -32.13 -37.40
CA ARG A 467 -6.52 -32.25 -38.87
C ARG A 467 -6.05 -30.95 -39.50
#